data_AF-A0A929FRK4-F1
#
_entry.id   AF-A0A929FRK4-F1
#
_cell.length_a   1.000
_cell.length_b   1.000
_cell.length_c   1.000
_cell.angle_alpha   90.00
_cell.angle_beta   90.00
_cell.angle_gamma   90.00
#
_symmetry.space_group_name_H-M   'P 1'
#
loop_
_entity.id
_entity.type
_entity.pdbx_description
1 polymer ?
#
loop_
_entity_poly.entity_id
_entity_poly.type
_entity_poly.pdbx_seq_one_letter_code
_entity_poly.pdbx_strand_id
1 'polypeptide(L)'
;MSSVNQYDPKLVQFNLSGVGCWLTLLTVFLLLGTVGLGWLVNGFFILVALALMAPAVGWLAFRWWLRRNLVEDNCPVCAYEFTGFNRTECRCPNCGEPLRVEQGHFNRLTPPGTIDVEAVEVSVQQLED
;
A
#
# COMPACT_ATOMS: atom_id res chain seq x y z
N MET A 1 79.60 1.95 48.56
CA MET A 1 79.27 0.56 48.20
C MET A 1 77.89 0.59 47.56
N SER A 2 77.82 0.76 46.24
CA SER A 2 76.55 0.98 45.53
C SER A 2 76.50 0.07 44.32
N SER A 3 75.63 -0.94 44.34
CA SER A 3 75.34 -1.78 43.18
C SER A 3 73.94 -1.44 42.66
N VAL A 4 73.88 -0.73 41.54
CA VAL A 4 72.63 -0.45 40.81
C VAL A 4 72.35 -1.66 39.92
N ASN A 5 71.19 -2.29 40.13
CA ASN A 5 70.73 -3.47 39.39
C ASN A 5 69.97 -3.00 38.14
N GLN A 6 70.51 -3.31 36.96
CA GLN A 6 70.00 -2.85 35.67
C GLN A 6 69.20 -3.99 35.02
N TYR A 7 67.88 -4.01 35.27
CA TYR A 7 66.95 -4.89 34.55
C TYR A 7 66.55 -4.22 33.24
N ASP A 8 67.13 -4.69 32.14
CA ASP A 8 66.68 -4.38 30.77
C ASP A 8 65.44 -5.21 30.44
N PRO A 9 64.22 -4.63 30.36
CA PRO A 9 63.10 -5.36 29.80
C PRO A 9 63.35 -5.49 28.30
N LYS A 10 63.64 -6.71 27.84
CA LYS A 10 63.60 -7.05 26.41
C LYS A 10 62.17 -6.81 25.90
N LEU A 11 61.92 -5.58 25.48
CA LEU A 11 60.75 -5.20 24.70
C LEU A 11 60.73 -6.10 23.48
N VAL A 12 59.73 -6.98 23.46
CA VAL A 12 59.47 -7.91 22.36
C VAL A 12 59.31 -7.08 21.09
N GLN A 13 60.36 -7.01 20.29
CA GLN A 13 60.34 -6.36 18.98
C GLN A 13 59.57 -7.27 18.03
N PHE A 14 58.24 -7.23 18.10
CA PHE A 14 57.37 -7.81 17.10
C PHE A 14 57.70 -7.14 15.76
N ASN A 15 58.08 -7.95 14.76
CA ASN A 15 58.27 -7.47 13.40
C ASN A 15 56.91 -7.10 12.80
N LEU A 16 56.49 -5.84 13.00
CA LEU A 16 55.19 -5.31 12.59
C LEU A 16 55.01 -5.16 11.07
N SER A 17 56.08 -5.22 10.26
CA SER A 17 56.00 -4.91 8.82
C SER A 17 55.09 -5.86 8.02
N GLY A 18 54.95 -7.13 8.40
CA GLY A 18 54.04 -8.09 7.74
C GLY A 18 52.75 -8.34 8.53
N VAL A 19 52.85 -8.40 9.86
CA VAL A 19 51.72 -8.69 10.76
C VAL A 19 50.71 -7.54 10.79
N GLY A 20 51.18 -6.29 10.69
CA GLY A 20 50.29 -5.11 10.67
C GLY A 20 49.31 -5.13 9.50
N CYS A 21 49.76 -5.49 8.30
CA CYS A 21 48.89 -5.54 7.11
C CYS A 21 47.77 -6.59 7.26
N TRP A 22 48.12 -7.81 7.68
CA TRP A 22 47.14 -8.86 7.94
C TRP A 22 46.19 -8.50 9.08
N LEU A 23 46.71 -7.88 10.15
CA LEU A 23 45.90 -7.42 11.28
C LEU A 23 44.92 -6.32 10.85
N THR A 24 45.35 -5.39 9.99
CA THR A 24 44.47 -4.35 9.45
C THR A 24 43.38 -4.93 8.56
N LEU A 25 43.68 -5.91 7.70
CA LEU A 25 42.67 -6.58 6.89
C LEU A 25 41.64 -7.34 7.73
N LEU A 26 42.08 -8.06 8.77
CA LEU A 26 41.18 -8.72 9.71
C LEU A 26 40.32 -7.71 10.49
N THR A 27 40.93 -6.60 10.91
CA THR A 27 40.22 -5.54 11.63
C THR A 27 39.16 -4.89 10.74
N VAL A 28 39.50 -4.60 9.48
CA VAL A 28 38.56 -4.07 8.48
C VAL A 28 37.44 -5.08 8.21
N PHE A 29 37.76 -6.35 8.00
CA PHE A 29 36.74 -7.39 7.79
C PHE A 29 35.82 -7.56 9.00
N LEU A 30 36.35 -7.51 10.23
CA LEU A 30 35.55 -7.53 11.45
C LEU A 30 34.68 -6.28 11.60
N LEU A 31 35.18 -5.10 11.23
CA LEU A 31 34.39 -3.86 11.23
C LEU A 31 33.27 -3.91 10.18
N LEU A 32 33.57 -4.31 8.94
CA LEU A 32 32.54 -4.50 7.91
C LEU A 32 31.55 -5.61 8.29
N GLY A 33 32.04 -6.68 8.89
CA GLY A 33 31.23 -7.78 9.40
C GLY A 33 30.27 -7.30 10.49
N THR A 34 30.75 -6.59 11.51
CA THR A 34 29.93 -6.07 12.61
C THR A 34 28.93 -4.99 12.16
N VAL A 35 29.35 -4.08 11.29
CA VAL A 35 28.48 -3.04 10.71
C VAL A 35 27.41 -3.67 9.80
N GLY A 36 27.80 -4.63 8.95
CA GLY A 36 26.89 -5.35 8.06
C GLY A 36 25.93 -6.29 8.80
N LEU A 37 26.39 -7.00 9.83
CA LEU A 37 25.55 -7.86 10.66
C LEU A 37 24.50 -7.05 11.42
N GLY A 38 24.89 -5.88 11.95
CA GLY A 38 23.96 -4.97 12.62
C GLY A 38 22.82 -4.53 11.70
N TRP A 39 23.14 -4.21 10.45
CA TRP A 39 22.13 -3.89 9.44
C TRP A 39 21.23 -5.09 9.14
N LEU A 40 21.79 -6.27 8.92
CA LEU A 40 21.04 -7.47 8.56
C LEU A 40 20.08 -7.88 9.69
N VAL A 41 20.56 -7.87 10.93
CA VAL A 41 19.77 -8.23 12.11
C VAL A 41 18.66 -7.20 12.32
N ASN A 42 18.95 -5.91 12.23
CA ASN A 42 17.94 -4.87 12.40
C ASN A 42 16.88 -4.92 11.28
N GLY A 43 17.30 -5.11 10.03
CA GLY A 43 16.39 -5.33 8.90
C GLY A 43 15.52 -6.57 9.07
N PHE A 44 16.10 -7.68 9.56
CA PHE A 44 15.35 -8.89 9.87
C PHE A 44 14.31 -8.64 10.97
N PHE A 45 14.65 -7.95 12.06
CA PHE A 45 13.68 -7.59 13.10
C PHE A 45 12.55 -6.71 12.56
N ILE A 46 12.85 -5.74 11.69
CA ILE A 46 11.82 -4.92 11.04
C ILE A 46 10.90 -5.78 10.16
N LEU A 47 11.46 -6.70 9.37
CA LEU A 47 10.66 -7.60 8.54
C LEU A 47 9.77 -8.52 9.37
N VAL A 48 10.29 -9.06 10.47
CA VAL A 48 9.52 -9.89 11.40
C VAL A 48 8.42 -9.07 12.07
N ALA A 49 8.73 -7.88 12.58
CA ALA A 49 7.75 -6.99 13.18
C ALA A 49 6.66 -6.60 12.17
N LEU A 50 7.04 -6.27 10.93
CA LEU A 50 6.10 -5.99 9.85
C LEU A 50 5.27 -7.22 9.52
N ALA A 51 5.86 -8.41 9.44
CA ALA A 51 5.11 -9.65 9.16
C ALA A 51 4.09 -9.98 10.25
N LEU A 52 4.41 -9.69 11.51
CA LEU A 52 3.49 -9.86 12.64
C LEU A 52 2.39 -8.78 12.67
N MET A 53 2.72 -7.55 12.30
CA MET A 53 1.77 -6.42 12.26
C MET A 53 0.92 -6.41 10.99
N ALA A 54 1.44 -6.91 9.87
CA ALA A 54 0.81 -6.96 8.56
C ALA A 54 -0.59 -7.57 8.58
N PRO A 55 -0.88 -8.71 9.24
CA PRO A 55 -2.25 -9.22 9.29
C PRO A 55 -3.21 -8.28 9.99
N ALA A 56 -2.80 -7.65 11.10
CA ALA A 56 -3.66 -6.72 11.85
C ALA A 56 -3.92 -5.43 11.05
N VAL A 57 -2.87 -4.83 10.51
CA VAL A 57 -2.98 -3.60 9.69
C VAL A 57 -3.73 -3.89 8.40
N GLY A 58 -3.43 -5.02 7.74
CA GLY A 58 -4.11 -5.47 6.53
C GLY A 58 -5.60 -5.68 6.76
N TRP A 59 -5.98 -6.31 7.89
CA TRP A 59 -7.38 -6.48 8.25
C TRP A 59 -8.10 -5.15 8.47
N LEU A 60 -7.49 -4.23 9.23
CA LEU A 60 -8.08 -2.91 9.48
C LEU A 60 -8.20 -2.07 8.21
N ALA A 61 -7.17 -2.07 7.37
CA ALA A 61 -7.16 -1.37 6.09
C ALA A 61 -8.22 -1.95 5.14
N PHE A 62 -8.30 -3.27 5.03
CA PHE A 62 -9.30 -3.95 4.21
C PHE A 62 -10.72 -3.64 4.69
N ARG A 63 -10.97 -3.68 6.01
CA ARG A 63 -12.28 -3.39 6.58
C ARG A 63 -12.65 -1.91 6.51
N TRP A 64 -11.68 -1.01 6.57
CA TRP A 64 -11.90 0.42 6.31
C TRP A 64 -12.22 0.67 4.82
N TRP A 65 -11.47 0.04 3.92
CA TRP A 65 -11.68 0.14 2.48
C TRP A 65 -13.06 -0.39 2.06
N LEU A 66 -13.47 -1.56 2.56
CA LEU A 66 -14.81 -2.11 2.32
C LEU A 66 -15.91 -1.13 2.72
N ARG A 67 -15.84 -0.52 3.90
CA ARG A 67 -16.85 0.47 4.33
C ARG A 67 -16.89 1.74 3.48
N ARG A 68 -15.79 2.09 2.81
CA ARG A 68 -15.74 3.26 1.91
C ARG A 68 -16.13 2.92 0.48
N ASN A 69 -15.98 1.65 0.08
CA ASN A 69 -16.21 1.20 -1.29
C ASN A 69 -17.51 0.41 -1.48
N LEU A 70 -18.11 -0.14 -0.42
CA LEU A 70 -19.48 -0.65 -0.45
C LEU A 70 -20.45 0.52 -0.36
N VAL A 71 -21.39 0.52 -1.29
CA VAL A 71 -22.52 1.43 -1.36
C VAL A 71 -23.77 0.58 -1.16
N GLU A 72 -24.62 0.98 -0.22
CA GLU A 72 -25.90 0.33 0.07
C GLU A 72 -26.99 1.32 -0.29
N ASP A 73 -27.75 1.01 -1.34
CA ASP A 73 -28.79 1.88 -1.86
C ASP A 73 -29.87 1.04 -2.57
N ASN A 74 -30.95 1.68 -3.01
CA ASN A 74 -32.10 1.03 -3.62
C ASN A 74 -32.01 1.09 -5.15
N CYS A 75 -32.45 0.05 -5.83
CA CYS A 75 -32.58 0.07 -7.28
C CYS A 75 -33.66 1.10 -7.70
N PRO A 76 -33.37 2.09 -8.57
CA PRO A 76 -34.34 3.11 -8.96
C PRO A 76 -35.50 2.56 -9.82
N VAL A 77 -35.37 1.34 -10.36
CA VAL A 77 -36.38 0.72 -11.23
C VAL A 77 -37.33 -0.19 -10.46
N CYS A 78 -36.82 -0.98 -9.52
CA CYS A 78 -37.61 -2.00 -8.81
C CYS A 78 -37.64 -1.83 -7.28
N ALA A 79 -37.03 -0.77 -6.75
CA ALA A 79 -36.93 -0.46 -5.32
C ALA A 79 -36.31 -1.59 -4.46
N TYR A 80 -35.52 -2.48 -5.08
CA TYR A 80 -34.81 -3.53 -4.37
C TYR A 80 -33.51 -2.99 -3.76
N GLU A 81 -33.32 -3.18 -2.46
CA GLU A 81 -32.13 -2.78 -1.72
C GLU A 81 -31.00 -3.79 -1.92
N PHE A 82 -29.83 -3.33 -2.36
CA PHE A 82 -28.66 -4.19 -2.52
C PHE A 82 -27.36 -3.42 -2.34
N THR A 83 -26.30 -4.15 -1.98
CA THR A 83 -24.96 -3.58 -1.86
C THR A 83 -24.20 -3.69 -3.17
N GLY A 84 -23.68 -2.58 -3.66
CA GLY A 84 -22.83 -2.50 -4.84
C GLY A 84 -21.44 -1.95 -4.50
N PHE A 85 -20.46 -2.25 -5.34
CA PHE A 85 -19.16 -1.58 -5.23
C PHE A 85 -19.22 -0.20 -5.91
N ASN A 86 -18.66 0.80 -5.26
CA ASN A 86 -18.57 2.15 -5.80
C ASN A 86 -17.72 2.15 -7.08
N ARG A 87 -18.13 2.93 -8.09
CA ARG A 87 -17.46 3.06 -9.40
C ARG A 87 -17.43 1.80 -10.25
N THR A 88 -18.27 0.80 -9.97
CA THR A 88 -18.44 -0.37 -10.83
C THR A 88 -19.83 -0.41 -11.45
N GLU A 89 -19.91 -0.94 -12.66
CA GLU A 89 -21.18 -1.27 -13.30
C GLU A 89 -21.69 -2.59 -12.71
N CYS A 90 -22.92 -2.56 -12.20
CA CYS A 90 -23.55 -3.66 -11.48
C CYS A 90 -24.88 -3.97 -12.15
N ARG A 91 -25.30 -5.23 -12.21
CA ARG A 91 -26.68 -5.58 -12.61
C ARG A 91 -27.51 -5.82 -11.37
N CYS A 92 -28.72 -5.27 -11.34
CA CYS A 92 -29.63 -5.54 -10.23
C CYS A 92 -29.99 -7.04 -10.19
N PRO A 93 -29.89 -7.71 -9.03
CA PRO A 93 -30.21 -9.13 -8.91
C PRO A 93 -31.71 -9.44 -9.06
N ASN A 94 -32.59 -8.44 -8.88
CA ASN A 94 -34.04 -8.61 -8.96
C ASN A 94 -34.58 -8.36 -10.38
N CYS A 95 -34.19 -7.24 -11.03
CA CYS A 95 -34.71 -6.86 -12.35
C CYS A 95 -33.73 -7.05 -13.52
N GLY A 96 -32.45 -7.33 -13.25
CA GLY A 96 -31.44 -7.51 -14.30
C GLY A 96 -30.98 -6.23 -15.00
N GLU A 97 -31.47 -5.05 -14.57
CA GLU A 97 -31.12 -3.76 -15.17
C GLU A 97 -29.63 -3.43 -14.93
N PRO A 98 -28.89 -2.96 -15.96
CA PRO A 98 -27.53 -2.50 -15.80
C PRO A 98 -27.50 -1.10 -15.16
N LEU A 99 -26.85 -0.99 -14.01
CA LEU A 99 -26.75 0.20 -13.19
C LEU A 99 -25.28 0.58 -12.99
N ARG A 100 -25.00 1.86 -12.81
CA ARG A 100 -23.68 2.38 -12.46
C ARG A 100 -23.73 2.98 -11.07
N VAL A 101 -22.81 2.55 -10.20
CA VAL A 101 -22.70 3.11 -8.85
C VAL A 101 -21.83 4.36 -8.91
N GLU A 102 -22.45 5.53 -8.78
CA GLU A 102 -21.73 6.80 -8.74
C GLU A 102 -22.11 7.58 -7.48
N GLN A 103 -21.11 8.16 -6.82
CA GLN A 103 -21.28 9.03 -5.65
C GLN A 103 -22.07 8.42 -4.47
N GLY A 104 -22.14 7.08 -4.38
CA GLY A 104 -22.91 6.42 -3.32
C GLY A 104 -24.37 6.15 -3.68
N HIS A 105 -24.75 6.28 -4.96
CA HIS A 105 -26.09 5.98 -5.43
C HIS A 105 -26.10 5.10 -6.69
N PHE A 106 -27.18 4.33 -6.87
CA PHE A 106 -27.40 3.56 -8.09
C PHE A 106 -28.02 4.44 -9.18
N ASN A 107 -27.23 4.81 -10.18
CA ASN A 107 -27.71 5.53 -11.35
C ASN A 107 -27.93 4.56 -12.52
N ARG A 108 -28.94 4.84 -13.35
CA ARG A 108 -29.14 4.09 -14.59
C ARG A 108 -28.02 4.42 -15.58
N LEU A 109 -27.53 3.42 -16.31
CA LEU A 109 -26.69 3.65 -17.49
C LEU A 109 -27.58 4.24 -18.60
N THR A 110 -27.87 5.54 -18.54
CA THR A 110 -28.50 6.24 -19.65
C THR A 110 -27.50 6.34 -20.80
N PRO A 111 -27.84 5.87 -22.01
CA PRO A 111 -27.09 6.24 -23.20
C PRO A 111 -27.09 7.78 -23.31
N PRO A 112 -25.98 8.43 -23.70
CA PRO A 112 -25.83 9.89 -23.72
C PRO A 112 -26.62 10.59 -24.84
N GLY A 113 -27.83 10.15 -25.17
CA GLY A 113 -28.53 10.58 -26.39
C GLY A 113 -30.06 10.53 -26.39
N THR A 114 -30.74 10.33 -25.26
CA THR A 114 -32.19 10.56 -25.22
C THR A 114 -32.42 12.05 -24.99
N ILE A 115 -32.38 12.80 -26.09
CA ILE A 115 -32.88 14.18 -26.15
C ILE A 115 -34.34 14.12 -25.69
N ASP A 116 -34.66 14.89 -24.65
CA ASP A 116 -36.03 15.20 -24.28
C ASP A 116 -36.71 15.78 -25.51
N VAL A 117 -37.58 14.99 -26.14
CA VAL A 117 -38.45 15.49 -27.19
C VAL A 117 -39.45 16.39 -26.48
N GLU A 118 -39.11 17.67 -26.39
CA GLU A 118 -40.03 18.73 -26.04
C GLU A 118 -41.06 18.75 -27.16
N ALA A 119 -42.15 18.00 -26.95
CA ALA A 119 -43.28 17.95 -27.84
C ALA A 119 -43.92 19.35 -27.82
N VAL A 120 -43.45 20.21 -28.73
CA VAL A 120 -44.12 21.46 -29.04
C VAL A 120 -45.48 21.10 -29.65
N GLU A 121 -46.53 21.24 -28.84
CA GLU A 121 -47.90 21.16 -29.30
C GLU A 121 -48.19 22.32 -30.28
N VAL A 122 -48.39 21.93 -31.54
CA VAL A 122 -49.37 22.44 -32.54
C VAL A 122 -49.69 23.94 -32.67
N SER A 123 -49.73 24.40 -33.93
CA SER A 123 -50.95 25.03 -34.46
C SER A 123 -51.09 24.74 -35.96
N VAL A 124 -51.87 23.71 -36.32
CA VAL A 124 -52.31 23.53 -37.71
C VAL A 124 -53.44 24.52 -37.93
N GLN A 125 -53.18 25.63 -38.64
CA GLN A 125 -54.25 26.49 -39.13
C GLN A 125 -55.07 25.68 -40.13
N GLN A 126 -56.24 25.20 -39.71
CA GLN A 126 -57.27 24.75 -40.63
C GLN A 126 -57.69 25.99 -41.45
N LEU A 127 -57.28 26.02 -42.71
CA LEU A 127 -57.90 26.87 -43.72
C LEU A 127 -59.28 26.27 -44.01
N GLU A 128 -60.33 26.97 -43.58
CA GLU A 128 -61.71 26.73 -43.98
C GLU A 128 -62.00 27.52 -45.28
N ASP A 129 -62.74 26.89 -46.19
CA ASP A 129 -63.11 27.31 -47.55
C ASP A 129 -63.88 28.65 -47.64
#